data_AF-A0AAD4T6T9-F1
#
_entry.id   AF-A0AAD4T6T9-F1
#
_cell.length_a   1.000
_cell.length_b   1.000
_cell.length_c   1.000
_cell.angle_alpha   90.00
_cell.angle_beta   90.00
_cell.angle_gamma   90.00
#
_symmetry.space_group_name_H-M   'P 1'
#
loop_
_entity.id
_entity.type
_entity.pdbx_description
1 polymer ?
#
loop_
_entity_poly.entity_id
_entity_poly.type
_entity_poly.pdbx_seq_one_letter_code
_entity_poly.pdbx_strand_id
1 'polypeptide(L)' 'MVISKLDFSLMSWVEVTSLDDHVFFLNRDTQLSCSAKELGFMRGCVYFTQPNEMSLYKYDLEDN' A
#
# COMPACT_ATOMS: atom_id res chain seq x y z
N MET A 1 8.28 -3.07 6.52
CA MET A 1 6.94 -2.60 6.91
C MET A 1 6.01 -3.80 6.81
N VAL A 2 5.23 -4.12 7.84
CA VAL A 2 4.26 -5.23 7.74
C VAL A 2 2.96 -4.67 7.16
N ILE A 3 2.47 -5.28 6.09
CA ILE A 3 1.18 -4.94 5.50
C ILE A 3 0.23 -6.09 5.78
N SER A 4 -0.93 -5.74 6.33
CA SER A 4 -1.95 -6.72 6.70
C SER A 4 -3.31 -6.31 6.18
N LYS A 5 -4.12 -7.31 5.81
CA LYS A 5 -5.51 -7.14 5.40
C LYS A 5 -6.40 -7.87 6.40
N LEU A 6 -7.57 -7.32 6.68
CA LEU A 6 -8.58 -8.04 7.44
C LEU A 6 -9.18 -9.15 6.57
N ASP A 7 -8.96 -10.40 6.98
CA ASP A 7 -9.67 -11.55 6.44
C ASP A 7 -11.04 -11.63 7.13
N PHE A 8 -12.12 -11.38 6.37
CA PHE A 8 -13.48 -11.38 6.91
C PHE A 8 -14.00 -12.79 7.23
N SER A 9 -13.46 -13.83 6.61
CA SER A 9 -13.83 -15.22 6.90
C SER A 9 -13.23 -15.69 8.22
N LEU A 10 -11.98 -15.30 8.49
CA LEU A 10 -11.27 -15.62 9.73
C LEU A 10 -11.51 -14.58 10.85
N MET A 11 -12.03 -13.40 10.49
CA MET A 11 -12.11 -12.24 11.38
C MET A 11 -10.74 -11.85 11.98
N SER A 12 -9.66 -12.03 11.23
CA SER A 12 -8.28 -11.79 11.69
C SER A 12 -7.47 -10.99 10.68
N TRP A 13 -6.48 -10.23 11.17
CA TRP A 13 -5.51 -9.57 10.32
C TRP A 13 -4.47 -10.59 9.82
N VAL A 14 -4.35 -10.71 8.50
CA VAL A 14 -3.38 -11.60 7.85
C VAL A 14 -2.34 -10.76 7.13
N GLU A 15 -1.07 -11.13 7.26
CA GLU A 15 0.02 -10.50 6.50
C GLU A 15 -0.17 -10.81 5.01
N VAL A 16 0.01 -9.79 4.17
CA VAL A 16 -0.08 -9.93 2.72
C VAL A 16 1.30 -9.79 2.10
N THR A 17 1.61 -10.69 1.16
CA THR A 17 2.88 -10.70 0.43
C THR A 17 2.78 -10.06 -0.96
N SER A 18 1.57 -9.69 -1.39
CA SER A 18 1.31 -8.94 -2.63
C SER A 18 0.07 -8.07 -2.43
N LEU A 19 0.01 -6.94 -3.16
CA LEU A 19 -1.16 -6.06 -3.22
C LEU A 19 -2.02 -6.32 -4.46
N ASP A 20 -1.73 -7.39 -5.21
CA ASP A 20 -2.34 -7.69 -6.49
C ASP A 20 -2.23 -6.50 -7.46
N ASP A 21 -3.37 -5.99 -7.92
CA ASP A 21 -3.51 -4.82 -8.81
C ASP A 21 -3.45 -3.49 -8.05
N HIS A 22 -3.44 -3.48 -6.71
CA HIS A 22 -3.65 -2.27 -5.94
C HIS A 22 -2.35 -1.53 -5.63
N VAL A 23 -2.50 -0.22 -5.40
CA VAL A 23 -1.51 0.66 -4.79
C VAL A 23 -2.11 1.32 -3.55
N PHE A 24 -1.28 1.48 -2.53
CA PHE A 24 -1.65 2.24 -1.33
C PHE A 24 -0.92 3.58 -1.29
N PHE A 25 -1.67 4.63 -0.95
CA PHE A 25 -1.11 5.94 -0.63
C PHE A 25 -1.30 6.19 0.86
N LEU A 26 -0.19 6.36 1.58
CA LEU A 26 -0.17 6.58 3.02
C LEU A 26 0.42 7.95 3.33
N ASN A 27 -0.34 8.74 4.07
CA ASN A 27 0.14 9.92 4.78
C ASN A 27 -0.39 9.85 6.22
N ARG A 28 0.07 10.75 7.08
CA ARG A 28 -0.41 10.92 8.45
C ARG A 28 -1.94 10.96 8.53
N ASP A 29 -2.56 11.74 7.64
CA ASP A 29 -4.00 12.04 7.72
C ASP A 29 -4.82 11.37 6.62
N THR A 30 -4.20 10.56 5.76
CA THR A 30 -4.88 9.96 4.60
C THR A 30 -4.32 8.58 4.32
N GLN A 31 -5.21 7.60 4.22
CA GLN A 31 -4.90 6.28 3.70
C GLN A 31 -5.86 6.01 2.54
N LEU A 32 -5.30 5.71 1.37
CA LEU A 32 -6.07 5.48 0.15
C LEU A 32 -5.60 4.20 -0.51
N SER A 33 -6.55 3.46 -1.08
CA SER A 33 -6.31 2.27 -1.91
C SER A 33 -6.96 2.48 -3.27
N CYS A 34 -6.22 2.24 -4.35
CA CYS A 34 -6.70 2.38 -5.72
C CYS A 34 -6.11 1.28 -6.62
N SER A 35 -6.77 1.02 -7.76
CA SER A 35 -6.18 0.18 -8.81
C SER A 35 -4.96 0.86 -9.42
N ALA A 36 -3.83 0.16 -9.45
CA ALA A 36 -2.59 0.62 -10.04
C ALA A 36 -2.75 0.85 -11.55
N LYS A 37 -3.54 -0.01 -12.20
CA LYS A 37 -3.75 0.00 -13.65
C LYS A 37 -4.47 1.28 -14.11
N GLU A 38 -5.46 1.73 -13.34
CA GLU A 38 -6.24 2.93 -13.68
C GLU A 38 -5.41 4.21 -13.56
N LEU A 39 -4.45 4.24 -12.61
CA LEU A 39 -3.65 5.42 -12.31
C LEU A 39 -2.25 5.40 -12.97
N GLY A 40 -1.88 4.32 -13.64
CA GLY A 40 -0.56 4.16 -14.29
C GLY A 40 0.60 3.99 -13.31
N PHE A 41 0.33 3.51 -12.09
CA PHE A 41 1.37 3.24 -11.09
C PHE A 41 1.88 1.81 -11.17
N MET A 42 3.07 1.59 -10.61
CA MET A 42 3.59 0.25 -10.39
C MET A 42 2.73 -0.47 -9.34
N ARG A 43 2.21 -1.65 -9.69
CA ARG A 43 1.46 -2.55 -8.81
C ARG A 43 2.31 -3.02 -7.63
N GLY A 44 1.68 -3.52 -6.56
CA GLY A 44 2.41 -4.11 -5.44
C GLY A 44 3.17 -3.10 -4.59
N CYS A 45 2.91 -1.81 -4.78
CA CYS A 45 3.70 -0.73 -4.17
C CYS A 45 2.89 0.09 -3.17
N VAL A 46 3.58 0.52 -2.11
CA VAL A 46 3.07 1.49 -1.16
C VAL A 46 3.81 2.81 -1.36
N TYR A 47 3.06 3.84 -1.69
CA TYR A 47 3.55 5.21 -1.80
C TYR A 47 3.25 5.95 -0.51
N PHE A 48 4.22 6.69 0.03
CA PHE A 48 4.01 7.44 1.26
C PHE A 48 4.76 8.75 1.29
N THR A 49 4.26 9.69 2.09
CA THR A 49 4.89 10.98 2.38
C THR A 49 5.22 11.06 3.85
N GLN A 50 6.31 11.75 4.19
CA GLN A 50 6.61 12.08 5.59
C GLN A 50 6.12 13.48 5.95
N PRO A 51 5.83 13.74 7.24
CA PRO A 51 5.47 15.08 7.68
C PRO A 51 6.56 16.10 7.31
N ASN A 52 6.14 17.25 6.78
CA ASN A 52 7.02 18.37 6.41
C ASN A 52 7.98 18.10 5.24
N GLU A 53 7.76 17.03 4.47
CA GLU A 53 8.52 16.72 3.26
C GLU A 53 7.61 16.78 2.02
N MET A 54 8.16 17.22 0.88
CA MET A 54 7.49 17.19 -0.43
C MET A 54 7.93 16.00 -1.29
N SER A 55 8.54 15.00 -0.67
CA SER A 55 9.01 13.79 -1.34
C SER A 55 7.96 12.68 -1.26
N LEU A 56 7.77 11.97 -2.37
CA LEU A 56 6.97 10.74 -2.42
C LEU A 56 7.91 9.54 -2.39
N TYR A 57 7.81 8.76 -1.33
CA TYR A 57 8.59 7.54 -1.14
C TYR A 57 7.81 6.34 -1.68
N LYS A 58 8.55 5.32 -2.11
CA LYS A 58 8.00 4.05 -2.61
C LYS A 58 8.59 2.90 -1.78
N TYR A 59 7.72 2.03 -1.29
CA TYR A 59 8.06 0.72 -0.76
C TYR A 59 7.50 -0.34 -1.69
N ASP A 60 8.38 -1.14 -2.29
CA ASP A 60 7.98 -2.27 -3.12
C ASP A 60 7.76 -3.47 -2.20
N LEU A 61 6.53 -4.00 -2.15
CA LEU A 61 6.22 -5.15 -1.31
C LEU A 61 6.69 -6.45 -1.94
N GLU A 62 6.86 -6.48 -3.26
CA GLU A 62 7.20 -7.67 -4.05
C GLU A 62 8.70 -7.84 -4.26
N ASP A 63 9.50 -6.78 -4.03
CA ASP A 63 10.97 -6.81 -4.10
C ASP A 63 11.55 -7.15 -2.71
N ASN A 64 11.59 -8.47 -2.41
CA ASN A 64 12.11 -9.02 -1.16
C ASN A 64 13.32 -9.92 -1.42
#